data_AF-X1J561-F1
#
_entry.id   AF-X1J561-F1
#
_cell.length_a   1.000
_cell.length_b   1.000
_cell.length_c   1.000
_cell.angle_alpha   90.00
_cell.angle_beta   90.00
_cell.angle_gamma   90.00
#
_symmetry.space_group_name_H-M   'P 1'
#
loop_
_entity.id
_entity.type
_entity.pdbx_description
1 polymer ?
#
loop_
_entity_poly.entity_id
_entity_poly.type
_entity_poly.pdbx_seq_one_letter_code
_entity_poly.pdbx_strand_id
1 'polypeptide(L)' 'MSTKIEIIINDQSFAGELNDSPGAQTITDSLPLTVQMSRWGDEYYGECGLNLAEDSSAREIMEIG' A
#
# COMPACT_ATOMS: atom_id res chain seq x y z
N MET A 1 -13.96 -0.95 -8.52
CA MET A 1 -13.23 -0.05 -9.44
C MET A 1 -11.87 0.19 -8.82
N SER A 2 -10.80 0.18 -9.61
CA SER A 2 -9.45 0.40 -9.09
C SER A 2 -9.14 1.89 -8.92
N THR A 3 -8.39 2.22 -7.86
CA THR A 3 -8.03 3.58 -7.49
C THR A 3 -6.56 3.82 -7.78
N LYS A 4 -6.25 4.80 -8.63
CA LYS A 4 -4.86 5.21 -8.86
C LYS A 4 -4.34 6.02 -7.68
N ILE A 5 -3.13 5.70 -7.24
CA ILE A 5 -2.45 6.38 -6.14
C ILE A 5 -1.05 6.80 -6.57
N GLU A 6 -0.52 7.79 -5.86
CA GLU A 6 0.86 8.24 -5.97
C GLU A 6 1.56 8.01 -4.64
N ILE A 7 2.69 7.32 -4.68
CA ILE A 7 3.57 7.11 -3.54
C ILE A 7 4.76 8.05 -3.70
N ILE A 8 4.97 8.92 -2.72
CA ILE A 8 6.03 9.92 -2.75
C ILE A 8 7.04 9.57 -1.65
N ILE A 9 8.29 9.34 -2.06
CA ILE A 9 9.42 9.07 -1.16
C ILE A 9 10.50 10.10 -1.44
N ASN A 10 10.74 11.01 -0.49
CA ASN A 10 11.59 12.18 -0.70
C ASN A 10 11.13 12.96 -1.96
N ASP A 11 11.99 13.08 -2.98
CA ASP A 11 11.70 13.78 -4.24
C ASP A 11 11.31 12.83 -5.39
N GLN A 12 11.05 11.55 -5.10
CA GLN A 12 10.66 10.55 -6.08
C GLN A 12 9.17 10.22 -5.97
N SER A 13 8.51 10.13 -7.12
CA SER A 13 7.10 9.73 -7.24
C SER A 13 7.00 8.40 -7.97
N PHE A 14 6.13 7.52 -7.45
CA PHE A 14 5.80 6.23 -8.00
C PHE A 14 4.29 6.12 -8.15
N ALA A 15 3.83 5.73 -9.34
CA ALA A 15 2.41 5.47 -9.59
C ALA A 15 2.07 4.04 -9.18
N GLY A 16 0.95 3.86 -8.47
CA GLY A 16 0.40 2.57 -8.12
C GLY A 16 -1.11 2.52 -8.34
N GLU A 17 -1.67 1.31 -8.28
CA GLU A 17 -3.10 1.09 -8.41
C GLU A 17 -3.58 0.19 -7.28
N LEU A 18 -4.53 0.69 -6.50
CA LEU A 18 -5.26 -0.08 -5.50
C LEU A 18 -6.40 -0.82 -6.20
N ASN A 19 -6.51 -2.12 -5.91
CA ASN A 19 -7.64 -2.93 -6.38
C ASN A 19 -8.93 -2.57 -5.62
N ASP A 20 -9.98 -3.36 -5.78
CA ASP A 20 -11.28 -3.15 -5.13
C ASP A 20 -11.51 -4.06 -3.91
N SER A 21 -10.43 -4.57 -3.30
CA SER A 21 -10.56 -5.34 -2.06
C SER A 21 -10.98 -4.46 -0.87
N PRO A 22 -11.55 -5.04 0.20
CA PRO A 22 -11.90 -4.30 1.41
C PRO A 22 -10.71 -3.55 2.02
N GLY A 23 -9.52 -4.15 1.99
CA GLY A 23 -8.30 -3.50 2.46
C GLY A 23 -7.91 -2.30 1.61
N ALA A 24 -7.97 -2.43 0.28
CA ALA A 24 -7.67 -1.35 -0.65
C ALA A 24 -8.66 -0.18 -0.54
N GLN A 25 -9.94 -0.45 -0.31
CA GLN A 25 -10.94 0.58 -0.06
C GLN A 25 -10.64 1.35 1.23
N THR A 26 -10.27 0.65 2.31
CA THR A 26 -9.92 1.28 3.59
C THR A 26 -8.72 2.20 3.46
N ILE A 27 -7.70 1.79 2.69
CA ILE A 27 -6.55 2.63 2.38
C ILE A 27 -6.99 3.85 1.58
N THR A 28 -7.79 3.66 0.53
CA THR A 28 -8.31 4.74 -0.33
C THR A 28 -9.05 5.81 0.48
N ASP A 29 -9.93 5.38 1.39
CA ASP A 29 -10.74 6.27 2.23
C ASP A 29 -9.89 7.04 3.25
N SER A 30 -8.69 6.54 3.55
CA SER A 30 -7.76 7.14 4.51
C SER A 30 -6.75 8.10 3.87
N LEU A 31 -6.71 8.20 2.54
CA LEU A 31 -5.78 9.08 1.84
C LEU A 31 -6.09 10.57 2.07
N PRO A 32 -5.05 11.44 2.16
CA PRO A 32 -3.62 11.13 2.08
C PRO A 32 -3.04 10.57 3.39
N LEU A 33 -2.08 9.63 3.28
CA LEU A 33 -1.38 9.02 4.42
C LEU A 33 0.11 9.34 4.38
N THR A 34 0.68 9.64 5.54
CA THR A 34 2.14 9.70 5.74
C THR A 34 2.56 8.49 6.56
N VAL A 35 3.45 7.68 6.00
CA VAL A 35 3.88 6.41 6.60
C VAL A 35 5.38 6.47 6.89
N GLN A 36 5.78 6.02 8.08
CA GLN A 36 7.19 5.81 8.40
C GLN A 36 7.59 4.41 7.94
N MET A 37 8.60 4.32 7.07
CA MET A 37 9.06 3.07 6.49
C MET A 37 10.50 2.76 6.90
N SER A 38 10.78 1.48 7.09
CA SER A 38 12.11 0.90 7.20
C SER A 38 12.44 0.14 5.92
N ARG A 39 13.73 -0.15 5.70
CA ARG A 39 14.18 -0.90 4.52
C ARG A 39 14.70 -2.26 4.94
N TRP A 40 14.31 -3.30 4.20
CA TRP A 40 14.84 -4.65 4.34
C TRP A 40 15.25 -5.18 2.96
N GLY A 41 16.56 -5.27 2.72
CA GLY A 41 17.07 -5.58 1.38
C GLY A 41 16.64 -4.52 0.37
N ASP A 42 15.84 -4.92 -0.61
CA ASP A 42 15.27 -4.03 -1.64
C ASP A 42 13.80 -3.66 -1.41
N GLU A 43 13.24 -4.03 -0.25
CA GLU A 43 11.85 -3.74 0.11
C GLU A 43 11.75 -2.63 1.16
N TYR A 44 10.78 -1.72 0.97
CA TYR A 44 10.36 -0.77 1.99
C TYR A 44 9.13 -1.30 2.70
N TYR A 45 9.18 -1.39 4.02
CA TYR A 45 8.10 -1.89 4.87
C TYR A 45 7.81 -0.94 6.02
N GLY A 46 6.56 -0.84 6.47
CA GLY A 46 6.18 0.07 7.56
C GLY A 46 4.72 -0.10 7.96
N GLU A 47 4.35 0.52 9.07
CA GLU A 47 2.98 0.51 9.57
C GLU A 47 2.26 1.77 9.08
N CYS A 48 1.13 1.60 8.38
CA CYS A 48 0.30 2.71 7.89
C CYS A 48 -0.73 3.22 8.92
N GLY A 49 -0.72 2.69 10.14
CA GLY A 49 -1.65 3.05 11.23
C GLY A 49 -3.08 2.58 11.00
N LEU A 50 -3.30 1.69 10.03
CA LEU A 50 -4.61 1.13 9.70
C LEU A 50 -4.73 -0.29 10.25
N ASN A 51 -5.89 -0.61 10.80
CA ASN A 51 -6.22 -1.98 11.21
C ASN A 51 -7.03 -2.64 10.10
N LEU A 52 -6.40 -3.54 9.35
CA LEU A 52 -6.99 -4.27 8.24
C LEU A 52 -7.18 -5.73 8.65
N ALA A 53 -8.41 -6.23 8.52
CA ALA A 53 -8.66 -7.65 8.69
C ALA A 53 -8.11 -8.42 7.48
N GLU A 54 -7.54 -9.59 7.73
CA GLU A 54 -7.15 -10.51 6.66
C GLU A 54 -8.40 -10.93 5.86
N ASP A 55 -8.26 -10.93 4.54
CA ASP A 55 -9.31 -11.34 3.61
C ASP A 55 -8.83 -12.44 2.65
N SER A 56 -9.74 -12.98 1.85
CA SER A 56 -9.47 -14.11 0.95
C SER A 56 -8.48 -13.80 -0.19
N SER A 57 -8.10 -12.53 -0.38
CA SER A 57 -7.08 -12.10 -1.33
C SER A 57 -5.65 -12.16 -0.78
N ALA A 58 -5.46 -12.48 0.50
CA ALA A 58 -4.14 -12.59 1.13
C ALA A 58 -3.24 -13.62 0.43
N ARG A 59 -1.95 -13.29 0.26
CA ARG A 59 -0.96 -14.14 -0.41
C ARG A 59 0.36 -14.15 0.36
N GLU A 60 1.02 -15.30 0.35
CA GLU A 60 2.37 -15.46 0.92
C GLU A 60 3.47 -15.10 -0.09
N ILE A 61 3.17 -15.13 -1.40
CA ILE A 61 4.13 -14.90 -2.48
C ILE A 61 3.61 -13.79 -3.39
N MET A 62 4.45 -12.79 -3.65
CA MET A 62 4.18 -11.65 -4.51
C MET A 62 5.16 -11.62 -5.69
N GLU A 63 4.69 -11.16 -6.85
CA GLU A 63 5.55 -10.86 -7.99
C GLU A 63 6.12 -9.44 -7.87
N ILE A 64 7.30 -9.20 -8.44
CA ILE A 64 7.87 -7.85 -8.51
C ILE A 64 7.10 -7.06 -9.58
N GLY A 65 6.54 -5.90 -9.21
CA GLY A 65 5.79 -5.04 -10.12
C GLY A 65 5.19 -3.84 -9.41
#